data_AF-A0A7G3ZXY6-F1
#
_entry.id   AF-A0A7G3ZXY6-F1
#
_cell.length_a   1.000
_cell.length_b   1.000
_cell.length_c   1.000
_cell.angle_alpha   90.00
_cell.angle_beta   90.00
_cell.angle_gamma   90.00
#
_symmetry.space_group_name_H-M   'P 1'
#
loop_
_entity.id
_entity.type
_entity.pdbx_description
1 polymer ?
#
loop_
_entity_poly.entity_id
_entity_poly.type
_entity_poly.pdbx_seq_one_letter_code
_entity_poly.pdbx_strand_id
1 'polypeptide(L)'
;MSTGIDKIKELLEVERKKLEKAQRLVDKAIIEAMPHPPRIPKIEDQEAAVKAFDAVNKQAHDVYLKIDELNKAKSEEASKNYHKTCEMNNDQVKSGAITPEQCKELNEKAYDEYIRIKEENDKASMDAYKEYQAFFEKNGKKLDTVKEHYQKHNPSPPSVTTSVQSPNANAVVSAFREYFKDNEWYKTHEPKTEGNRTSLSFKSDEDALKFAKKLAETQNFIMIDKETNKVLAYSKDGKLFRGDKELTEGPLRPSKEEMEKLPTLDKFQKPQTPPPSSTEDEPLLTSPHSSGSVQLPEIPVKEESTVTSKKEDEPKEQQKLTS
;
A
#
# COMPACT_ATOMS: atom_id res chain seq x y z
N MET A 1 -22.22 48.00 -4.63
CA MET A 1 -22.39 46.59 -5.06
C MET A 1 -21.00 46.02 -5.29
N SER A 2 -20.64 44.91 -4.66
CA SER A 2 -19.32 44.26 -4.79
C SER A 2 -19.15 43.73 -6.22
N THR A 3 -18.03 44.07 -6.87
CA THR A 3 -17.71 43.60 -8.23
C THR A 3 -17.43 42.10 -8.23
N GLY A 4 -17.48 41.42 -9.38
CA GLY A 4 -17.12 40.01 -9.48
C GLY A 4 -15.71 39.71 -8.96
N ILE A 5 -14.76 40.64 -9.20
CA ILE A 5 -13.38 40.56 -8.74
C ILE A 5 -13.27 40.67 -7.22
N ASP A 6 -14.05 41.55 -6.58
CA ASP A 6 -14.03 41.70 -5.12
C ASP A 6 -14.51 40.44 -4.41
N LYS A 7 -15.54 39.76 -4.96
CA LYS A 7 -16.00 38.47 -4.44
C LYS A 7 -14.92 37.38 -4.56
N ILE A 8 -14.19 37.34 -5.67
CA ILE A 8 -13.10 36.37 -5.85
C ILE A 8 -11.96 36.66 -4.85
N LYS A 9 -11.62 37.93 -4.60
CA LYS A 9 -10.62 38.30 -3.57
C LYS A 9 -11.03 37.85 -2.18
N GLU A 10 -12.30 38.04 -1.81
CA GLU A 10 -12.83 37.59 -0.53
C GLU A 10 -12.74 36.06 -0.38
N LEU A 11 -13.12 35.32 -1.43
CA LEU A 11 -13.01 33.86 -1.45
C LEU A 11 -11.55 33.39 -1.39
N LEU A 12 -10.62 34.06 -2.08
CA LEU A 12 -9.20 33.76 -2.01
C LEU A 12 -8.66 33.89 -0.58
N GLU A 13 -9.08 34.93 0.15
CA GLU A 13 -8.68 35.12 1.54
C GLU A 13 -9.26 34.03 2.47
N VAL A 14 -10.48 33.57 2.19
CA VAL A 14 -11.07 32.41 2.88
C VAL A 14 -10.25 31.15 2.64
N GLU A 15 -9.85 30.87 1.40
CA GLU A 15 -9.03 29.69 1.08
C GLU A 15 -7.62 29.77 1.71
N ARG A 16 -7.01 30.96 1.77
CA ARG A 16 -5.73 31.18 2.45
C ARG A 16 -5.81 30.88 3.96
N LYS A 17 -6.89 31.30 4.62
CA LYS A 17 -7.12 30.98 6.04
C LYS A 17 -7.35 29.49 6.27
N LYS A 18 -8.01 28.79 5.35
CA LYS A 18 -8.14 27.33 5.42
C LYS A 18 -6.78 26.65 5.23
N LEU A 19 -5.94 27.13 4.32
CA LEU A 19 -4.58 26.61 4.10
C LEU A 19 -3.73 26.73 5.37
N GLU A 20 -3.76 27.88 6.02
CA GLU A 20 -3.04 28.11 7.28
C GLU A 20 -3.51 27.13 8.38
N LYS A 21 -4.82 26.94 8.51
CA LYS A 21 -5.38 25.95 9.46
C LYS A 21 -4.94 24.53 9.13
N ALA A 22 -4.95 24.15 7.85
CA ALA A 22 -4.50 22.83 7.41
C ALA A 22 -2.99 22.61 7.66
N GLN A 23 -2.15 23.64 7.49
CA GLN A 23 -0.72 23.57 7.85
C GLN A 23 -0.52 23.32 9.34
N ARG A 24 -1.28 24.01 10.21
CA ARG A 24 -1.20 23.75 11.66
C ARG A 24 -1.60 22.32 12.03
N LEU A 25 -2.57 21.74 11.31
CA LEU A 25 -2.96 20.34 11.49
C LEU A 25 -1.84 19.38 11.05
N VAL A 26 -1.15 19.69 9.95
CA VAL A 26 0.03 18.93 9.51
C VAL A 26 1.14 18.99 10.56
N ASP A 27 1.48 20.18 11.06
CA ASP A 27 2.53 20.31 12.07
C ASP A 27 2.20 19.52 13.35
N LYS A 28 0.92 19.56 13.78
CA LYS A 28 0.44 18.75 14.90
C LYS A 28 0.55 17.24 14.59
N ALA A 29 0.11 16.81 13.41
CA ALA A 29 0.14 15.39 13.04
C ALA A 29 1.57 14.85 12.89
N ILE A 30 2.53 15.67 12.44
CA ILE A 30 3.95 15.30 12.42
C ILE A 30 4.47 15.04 13.84
N ILE A 31 4.15 15.91 14.80
CA ILE A 31 4.57 15.73 16.20
C ILE A 31 4.01 14.43 16.79
N GLU A 32 2.76 14.10 16.45
CA GLU A 32 2.10 12.86 16.90
C GLU A 32 2.69 11.61 16.23
N ALA A 33 2.98 11.68 14.93
CA ALA A 33 3.53 10.58 14.14
C ALA A 33 5.04 10.36 14.31
N MET A 34 5.77 11.37 14.81
CA MET A 34 7.20 11.30 15.12
C MET A 34 7.48 11.62 16.60
N PRO A 35 6.93 10.84 17.54
CA PRO A 35 7.06 11.12 18.96
C PRO A 35 8.50 10.93 19.43
N HIS A 36 8.90 11.68 20.47
CA HIS A 36 10.20 11.50 21.08
C HIS A 36 10.24 10.20 21.91
N PRO A 37 11.40 9.52 22.00
CA PRO A 37 11.57 8.36 22.87
C PRO A 37 11.13 8.65 24.31
N PRO A 38 10.50 7.69 25.01
CA PRO A 38 10.38 6.26 24.66
C PRO A 38 9.12 5.89 23.86
N ARG A 39 8.31 6.85 23.41
CA ARG A 39 7.03 6.54 22.74
C ARG A 39 7.29 5.98 21.33
N ILE A 40 6.67 4.83 21.04
CA ILE A 40 6.68 4.20 19.71
C ILE A 40 5.56 4.83 18.86
N PRO A 41 5.80 5.19 17.58
CA PRO A 41 4.77 5.73 16.69
C PRO A 41 3.68 4.70 16.45
N LYS A 42 2.40 5.12 16.45
CA LYS A 42 1.27 4.25 16.12
C LYS A 42 0.87 4.39 14.65
N ILE A 43 0.23 3.36 14.11
CA ILE A 43 -0.22 3.38 12.71
C ILE A 43 -1.29 4.46 12.48
N GLU A 44 -2.16 4.69 13.47
CA GLU A 44 -3.20 5.73 13.40
C GLU A 44 -2.58 7.14 13.37
N ASP A 45 -1.47 7.35 14.07
CA ASP A 45 -0.74 8.62 14.08
C ASP A 45 -0.13 8.89 12.68
N GLN A 46 0.42 7.85 12.03
CA GLN A 46 0.92 7.93 10.65
C GLN A 46 -0.20 8.19 9.63
N GLU A 47 -1.33 7.48 9.73
CA GLU A 47 -2.49 7.69 8.86
C GLU A 47 -3.09 9.09 9.02
N ALA A 48 -3.12 9.61 10.25
CA ALA A 48 -3.54 10.98 10.53
C ALA A 48 -2.61 12.00 9.86
N ALA A 49 -1.30 11.77 9.88
CA ALA A 49 -0.34 12.59 9.16
C ALA A 49 -0.58 12.55 7.64
N VAL A 50 -0.76 11.36 7.04
CA VAL A 50 -1.08 11.22 5.61
C VAL A 50 -2.33 12.04 5.25
N LYS A 51 -3.43 11.86 6.00
CA LYS A 51 -4.68 12.61 5.77
C LYS A 51 -4.50 14.12 5.91
N ALA A 52 -3.70 14.57 6.88
CA ALA A 52 -3.39 15.99 7.06
C ALA A 52 -2.60 16.56 5.87
N PHE A 53 -1.62 15.81 5.36
CA PHE A 53 -0.85 16.19 4.17
C PHE A 53 -1.71 16.25 2.91
N ASP A 54 -2.61 15.28 2.72
CA ASP A 54 -3.54 15.29 1.59
C ASP A 54 -4.48 16.51 1.65
N ALA A 55 -5.01 16.80 2.84
CA ALA A 55 -5.89 17.95 3.06
C ALA A 55 -5.17 19.28 2.81
N VAL A 56 -3.93 19.46 3.30
CA VAL A 56 -3.18 20.71 3.08
C VAL A 56 -2.80 20.89 1.61
N ASN A 57 -2.44 19.80 0.91
CA ASN A 57 -2.07 19.85 -0.51
C ASN A 57 -3.28 20.21 -1.37
N LYS A 58 -4.44 19.62 -1.09
CA LYS A 58 -5.71 20.00 -1.72
C LYS A 58 -6.01 21.49 -1.49
N GLN A 59 -5.87 21.94 -0.25
CA GLN A 59 -6.16 23.33 0.10
C GLN A 59 -5.19 24.33 -0.56
N ALA A 60 -3.92 23.95 -0.75
CA ALA A 60 -2.95 24.76 -1.49
C ALA A 60 -3.29 24.84 -2.98
N HIS A 61 -3.74 23.73 -3.57
CA HIS A 61 -4.24 23.70 -4.95
C HIS A 61 -5.47 24.61 -5.12
N ASP A 62 -6.41 24.59 -4.17
CA ASP A 62 -7.59 25.45 -4.20
C ASP A 62 -7.23 26.94 -4.12
N VAL A 63 -6.21 27.31 -3.34
CA VAL A 63 -5.66 28.68 -3.31
C VAL A 63 -5.08 29.07 -4.67
N TYR A 64 -4.29 28.20 -5.29
CA TYR A 64 -3.76 28.43 -6.65
C TYR A 64 -4.88 28.67 -7.66
N LEU A 65 -5.91 27.80 -7.69
CA LEU A 65 -7.05 27.96 -8.60
C LEU A 65 -7.77 29.30 -8.41
N LYS A 66 -7.89 29.77 -7.17
CA LYS A 66 -8.51 31.08 -6.89
C LYS A 66 -7.64 32.26 -7.32
N ILE A 67 -6.32 32.14 -7.25
CA ILE A 67 -5.41 33.16 -7.80
C ILE A 67 -5.55 33.20 -9.33
N ASP A 68 -5.58 32.04 -9.98
CA ASP A 68 -5.74 31.96 -11.43
C ASP A 68 -7.10 32.54 -11.90
N GLU A 69 -8.19 32.20 -11.20
CA GLU A 69 -9.52 32.77 -11.45
C GLU A 69 -9.52 34.30 -11.29
N LEU A 70 -8.88 34.81 -10.24
CA LEU A 70 -8.76 36.26 -10.00
C LEU A 70 -8.01 36.97 -11.13
N ASN A 71 -6.89 36.40 -11.56
CA ASN A 71 -6.06 36.98 -12.62
C ASN A 71 -6.76 36.94 -13.97
N LYS A 72 -7.48 35.85 -14.29
CA LYS A 72 -8.36 35.79 -15.47
C LYS A 72 -9.43 36.87 -15.44
N ALA A 73 -10.13 37.04 -14.32
CA ALA A 73 -11.16 38.06 -14.17
C ALA A 73 -10.62 39.49 -14.36
N LYS A 74 -9.41 39.79 -13.85
CA LYS A 74 -8.74 41.08 -14.08
C LYS A 74 -8.37 41.30 -15.54
N SER A 75 -7.85 40.27 -16.22
CA SER A 75 -7.54 40.35 -17.66
C SER A 75 -8.80 40.55 -18.50
N GLU A 76 -9.91 39.91 -18.15
CA GLU A 76 -11.21 40.15 -18.79
C GLU A 76 -11.72 41.57 -18.57
N GLU A 77 -11.59 42.11 -17.35
CA GLU A 77 -11.96 43.51 -17.06
C GLU A 77 -11.10 44.49 -17.85
N ALA A 78 -9.78 44.27 -17.93
CA ALA A 78 -8.88 45.06 -18.75
C ALA A 78 -9.27 45.02 -20.25
N SER A 79 -9.63 43.85 -20.76
CA SER A 79 -10.11 43.68 -22.14
C SER A 79 -11.39 44.47 -22.39
N LYS A 80 -12.37 44.38 -21.47
CA LYS A 80 -13.63 45.16 -21.54
C LYS A 80 -13.37 46.66 -21.51
N ASN A 81 -12.45 47.13 -20.66
CA ASN A 81 -12.08 48.53 -20.57
C ASN A 81 -11.40 49.03 -21.85
N TYR A 82 -10.54 48.22 -22.47
CA TYR A 82 -9.96 48.50 -23.78
C TYR A 82 -11.05 48.67 -24.85
N HIS A 83 -11.98 47.72 -24.96
CA HIS A 83 -13.05 47.77 -25.97
C HIS A 83 -13.95 49.00 -25.77
N LYS A 84 -14.34 49.28 -24.53
CA LYS A 84 -15.12 50.47 -24.19
C LYS A 84 -14.38 51.77 -24.54
N THR A 85 -13.07 51.81 -24.31
CA THR A 85 -12.24 52.98 -24.68
C THR A 85 -12.22 53.17 -26.19
N CYS A 86 -12.07 52.09 -26.96
CA CYS A 86 -12.13 52.16 -28.43
C CYS A 86 -13.49 52.62 -28.94
N GLU A 87 -14.59 52.13 -28.36
CA GLU A 87 -15.93 52.60 -28.70
C GLU A 87 -16.10 54.10 -28.44
N MET A 88 -15.69 54.57 -27.26
CA MET A 88 -15.75 56.00 -26.90
C MET A 88 -14.90 56.86 -27.84
N ASN A 89 -13.69 56.44 -28.19
CA ASN A 89 -12.83 57.17 -29.11
C ASN A 89 -13.42 57.20 -30.53
N ASN A 90 -13.99 56.09 -31.00
CA ASN A 90 -14.67 56.04 -32.30
C ASN A 90 -15.87 57.00 -32.35
N ASP A 91 -16.63 57.12 -31.27
CA ASP A 91 -17.74 58.07 -31.19
C ASP A 91 -17.26 59.53 -31.14
N GLN A 92 -16.12 59.82 -30.52
CA GLN A 92 -15.48 61.15 -30.56
C GLN A 92 -15.00 61.52 -31.97
N VAL A 93 -14.57 60.56 -32.79
CA VAL A 93 -14.28 60.81 -34.22
C VAL A 93 -15.56 61.21 -34.95
N LYS A 94 -16.66 60.47 -34.74
CA LYS A 94 -17.95 60.77 -35.38
C LYS A 94 -18.49 62.16 -35.01
N SER A 95 -18.27 62.60 -33.76
CA SER A 95 -18.68 63.93 -33.30
C SER A 95 -17.71 65.04 -33.72
N GLY A 96 -16.59 64.71 -34.38
CA GLY A 96 -15.54 65.66 -34.76
C GLY A 96 -14.73 66.19 -33.56
N ALA A 97 -14.83 65.55 -32.39
CA ALA A 97 -14.10 65.97 -31.19
C ALA A 97 -12.61 65.61 -31.25
N ILE A 98 -12.27 64.53 -31.96
CA ILE A 98 -10.88 64.12 -32.24
C ILE A 98 -10.72 63.73 -33.72
N THR A 99 -9.49 63.76 -34.23
CA THR A 99 -9.18 63.27 -35.58
C THR A 99 -9.06 61.75 -35.63
N PRO A 100 -9.18 61.12 -36.82
CA PRO A 100 -8.92 59.69 -36.99
C PRO A 100 -7.53 59.25 -36.52
N GLU A 101 -6.50 60.07 -36.74
CA GLU A 101 -5.13 59.79 -36.30
C GLU A 101 -5.01 59.80 -34.77
N GLN A 102 -5.64 60.76 -34.10
CA GLN A 102 -5.69 60.81 -32.64
C GLN A 102 -6.43 59.60 -32.06
N CYS A 103 -7.53 59.18 -32.69
CA CYS A 103 -8.24 57.97 -32.29
C CYS A 103 -7.36 56.72 -32.40
N LYS A 104 -6.60 56.58 -33.50
CA LYS A 104 -5.66 55.47 -33.67
C LYS A 104 -4.63 55.42 -32.54
N GLU A 105 -4.00 56.55 -32.22
CA GLU A 105 -3.00 56.64 -31.15
C GLU A 105 -3.58 56.31 -29.77
N LEU A 106 -4.79 56.81 -29.46
CA LEU A 106 -5.46 56.52 -28.19
C LEU A 106 -5.86 55.04 -28.07
N ASN A 107 -6.31 54.43 -29.17
CA ASN A 107 -6.66 53.02 -29.22
C ASN A 107 -5.43 52.12 -29.07
N GLU A 108 -4.30 52.51 -29.68
CA GLU A 108 -3.01 51.80 -29.53
C GLU A 108 -2.54 51.85 -28.07
N LYS A 109 -2.56 53.02 -27.42
CA LYS A 109 -2.24 53.16 -25.99
C LYS A 109 -3.15 52.31 -25.10
N ALA A 110 -4.46 52.26 -25.40
CA ALA A 110 -5.41 51.44 -24.64
C ALA A 110 -5.15 49.94 -24.85
N TYR A 111 -4.73 49.53 -26.05
CA TYR A 111 -4.34 48.16 -26.34
C TYR A 111 -3.07 47.76 -25.60
N ASP A 112 -2.03 48.61 -25.63
CA ASP A 112 -0.76 48.36 -24.92
C ASP A 112 -0.98 48.18 -23.42
N GLU A 113 -1.85 49.00 -22.81
CA GLU A 113 -2.20 48.87 -21.39
C GLU A 113 -2.94 47.56 -21.10
N TYR A 114 -3.88 47.15 -21.95
CA TYR A 114 -4.55 45.86 -21.84
C TYR A 114 -3.54 44.69 -21.91
N ILE A 115 -2.62 44.72 -22.88
CA ILE A 115 -1.61 43.68 -23.05
C ILE A 115 -0.70 43.63 -21.83
N ARG A 116 -0.22 44.77 -21.34
CA ARG A 116 0.60 44.85 -20.12
C ARG A 116 -0.10 44.19 -18.93
N ILE A 117 -1.37 44.54 -18.67
CA ILE A 117 -2.14 43.95 -17.56
C ILE A 117 -2.32 42.45 -17.76
N LYS A 118 -2.61 42.00 -18.99
CA LYS A 118 -2.78 40.58 -19.28
C LYS A 118 -1.49 39.79 -19.02
N GLU A 119 -0.35 40.29 -19.50
CA GLU A 119 0.96 39.66 -19.30
C GLU A 119 1.34 39.58 -17.82
N GLU A 120 1.08 40.64 -17.05
CA GLU A 120 1.29 40.65 -15.59
C GLU A 120 0.44 39.60 -14.88
N ASN A 121 -0.83 39.47 -15.26
CA ASN A 121 -1.75 38.49 -14.68
C ASN A 121 -1.38 37.05 -15.08
N ASP A 122 -1.01 36.81 -16.34
CA ASP A 122 -0.57 35.50 -16.82
C ASP A 122 0.70 35.04 -16.10
N LYS A 123 1.66 35.97 -15.91
CA LYS A 123 2.87 35.72 -15.13
C LYS A 123 2.53 35.40 -13.68
N ALA A 124 1.65 36.19 -13.05
CA ALA A 124 1.24 35.95 -11.67
C ALA A 124 0.53 34.59 -11.48
N SER A 125 -0.29 34.16 -12.45
CA SER A 125 -0.90 32.81 -12.43
C SER A 125 0.14 31.70 -12.53
N MET A 126 1.14 31.87 -13.41
CA MET A 126 2.25 30.92 -13.55
C MET A 126 3.10 30.85 -12.28
N ASP A 127 3.39 31.98 -11.65
CA ASP A 127 4.17 32.02 -10.41
C ASP A 127 3.39 31.36 -9.26
N ALA A 128 2.08 31.58 -9.16
CA ALA A 128 1.22 30.88 -8.19
C ALA A 128 1.21 29.35 -8.40
N TYR A 129 1.23 28.88 -9.66
CA TYR A 129 1.35 27.45 -9.96
C TYR A 129 2.70 26.88 -9.48
N LYS A 130 3.81 27.58 -9.73
CA LYS A 130 5.14 27.17 -9.26
C LYS A 130 5.22 27.11 -7.74
N GLU A 131 4.62 28.09 -7.05
CA GLU A 131 4.52 28.09 -5.59
C GLU A 131 3.77 26.86 -5.08
N TYR A 132 2.64 26.52 -5.71
CA TYR A 132 1.89 25.30 -5.39
C TYR A 132 2.73 24.03 -5.62
N GLN A 133 3.43 23.91 -6.75
CA GLN A 133 4.29 22.75 -7.01
C GLN A 133 5.39 22.61 -5.95
N ALA A 134 6.10 23.70 -5.65
CA ALA A 134 7.14 23.69 -4.62
C ALA A 134 6.57 23.34 -3.23
N PHE A 135 5.36 23.80 -2.92
CA PHE A 135 4.66 23.44 -1.69
C PHE A 135 4.34 21.95 -1.63
N PHE A 136 3.80 21.38 -2.71
CA PHE A 136 3.46 19.97 -2.82
C PHE A 136 4.71 19.08 -2.68
N GLU A 137 5.79 19.41 -3.38
CA GLU A 137 7.06 18.68 -3.29
C GLU A 137 7.66 18.71 -1.88
N LYS A 138 7.66 19.89 -1.24
CA LYS A 138 8.14 20.05 0.14
C LYS A 138 7.33 19.19 1.11
N ASN A 139 6.02 19.13 0.94
CA ASN A 139 5.15 18.29 1.75
C ASN A 139 5.37 16.80 1.48
N GLY A 140 5.60 16.40 0.23
CA GLY A 140 5.98 15.03 -0.12
C GLY A 140 7.21 14.58 0.65
N LYS A 141 8.29 15.38 0.65
CA LYS A 141 9.52 15.08 1.40
C LYS A 141 9.29 14.95 2.92
N LYS A 142 8.47 15.82 3.50
CA LYS A 142 8.11 15.73 4.93
C LYS A 142 7.30 14.47 5.23
N LEU A 143 6.35 14.11 4.38
CA LEU A 143 5.55 12.90 4.52
C LEU A 143 6.42 11.64 4.39
N ASP A 144 7.38 11.62 3.48
CA ASP A 144 8.35 10.52 3.36
C ASP A 144 9.17 10.38 4.64
N THR A 145 9.60 11.49 5.24
CA THR A 145 10.28 11.47 6.56
C THR A 145 9.40 10.85 7.65
N VAL A 146 8.09 11.15 7.67
CA VAL A 146 7.14 10.53 8.62
C VAL A 146 7.01 9.03 8.37
N LYS A 147 6.92 8.60 7.10
CA LYS A 147 6.84 7.18 6.73
C LYS A 147 8.11 6.41 7.10
N GLU A 148 9.28 6.97 6.83
CA GLU A 148 10.57 6.40 7.19
C GLU A 148 10.71 6.27 8.72
N HIS A 149 10.32 7.32 9.46
CA HIS A 149 10.32 7.28 10.92
C HIS A 149 9.42 6.16 11.44
N TYR A 150 8.20 6.05 10.92
CA TYR A 150 7.29 4.96 11.28
C TYR A 150 7.90 3.60 10.98
N GLN A 151 8.43 3.36 9.77
CA GLN A 151 9.04 2.08 9.38
C GLN A 151 10.27 1.72 10.23
N LYS A 152 11.09 2.70 10.60
CA LYS A 152 12.26 2.49 11.46
C LYS A 152 11.88 2.01 12.86
N HIS A 153 10.78 2.53 13.41
CA HIS A 153 10.32 2.20 14.77
C HIS A 153 9.27 1.08 14.80
N ASN A 154 8.64 0.80 13.66
CA ASN A 154 7.73 -0.30 13.42
C ASN A 154 8.20 -1.05 12.15
N PRO A 155 9.35 -1.74 12.20
CA PRO A 155 9.79 -2.53 11.07
C PRO A 155 8.67 -3.50 10.71
N SER A 156 8.22 -3.44 9.46
CA SER A 156 7.30 -4.47 8.96
C SER A 156 7.91 -5.83 9.27
N PRO A 157 7.13 -6.80 9.78
CA PRO A 157 7.62 -8.16 9.84
C PRO A 157 8.17 -8.51 8.45
N PRO A 158 9.41 -9.02 8.34
CA PRO A 158 9.98 -9.34 7.03
C PRO A 158 9.02 -10.26 6.28
N SER A 159 8.94 -10.15 4.95
CA SER A 159 8.11 -11.01 4.12
C SER A 159 8.26 -12.46 4.57
N VAL A 160 7.13 -13.13 4.82
CA VAL A 160 7.17 -14.46 5.41
C VAL A 160 7.46 -15.42 4.28
N THR A 161 8.64 -16.03 4.28
CA THR A 161 8.89 -17.17 3.42
C THR A 161 8.76 -18.43 4.24
N THR A 162 7.77 -19.24 3.90
CA THR A 162 7.53 -20.52 4.54
C THR A 162 7.76 -21.65 3.57
N SER A 163 7.96 -22.83 4.13
CA SER A 163 7.94 -24.06 3.39
C SER A 163 6.80 -24.92 3.88
N VAL A 164 5.89 -25.27 2.98
CA VAL A 164 4.76 -26.14 3.27
C VAL A 164 5.13 -27.55 2.82
N GLN A 165 5.22 -28.46 3.77
CA GLN A 165 5.34 -29.89 3.49
C GLN A 165 3.94 -30.51 3.44
N SER A 166 3.57 -31.05 2.29
CA SER A 166 2.28 -31.71 2.06
C SER A 166 2.46 -32.95 1.18
N PRO A 167 1.71 -34.04 1.40
CA PRO A 167 1.63 -35.16 0.45
C PRO A 167 1.22 -34.73 -0.96
N ASN A 168 0.51 -33.61 -1.11
CA ASN A 168 0.05 -33.08 -2.39
C ASN A 168 0.54 -31.65 -2.60
N ALA A 169 1.83 -31.50 -2.91
CA ALA A 169 2.44 -30.20 -3.19
C ALA A 169 1.76 -29.43 -4.33
N ASN A 170 1.26 -30.11 -5.36
CA ASN A 170 0.53 -29.46 -6.46
C ASN A 170 -0.77 -28.81 -5.98
N ALA A 171 -1.52 -29.46 -5.09
CA ALA A 171 -2.71 -28.87 -4.49
C ALA A 171 -2.39 -27.60 -3.67
N VAL A 172 -1.25 -27.56 -2.99
CA VAL A 172 -0.79 -26.37 -2.26
C VAL A 172 -0.53 -25.21 -3.23
N VAL A 173 0.18 -25.47 -4.34
CA VAL A 173 0.45 -24.45 -5.38
C VAL A 173 -0.84 -23.94 -6.00
N SER A 174 -1.76 -24.84 -6.38
CA SER A 174 -3.05 -24.47 -6.94
C SER A 174 -3.89 -23.64 -5.98
N ALA A 175 -3.97 -24.05 -4.71
CA ALA A 175 -4.68 -23.29 -3.67
C ALA A 175 -4.07 -21.90 -3.47
N PHE A 176 -2.74 -21.78 -3.50
CA PHE A 176 -2.06 -20.49 -3.35
C PHE A 176 -2.35 -19.56 -4.53
N ARG A 177 -2.25 -20.07 -5.76
CA ARG A 177 -2.53 -19.30 -6.98
C ARG A 177 -3.98 -18.82 -7.01
N GLU A 178 -4.92 -19.69 -6.64
CA GLU A 178 -6.35 -19.34 -6.59
C GLU A 178 -6.64 -18.31 -5.49
N TYR A 179 -6.10 -18.50 -4.29
CA TYR A 179 -6.35 -17.63 -3.14
C TYR A 179 -5.85 -16.20 -3.36
N PHE A 180 -4.75 -16.03 -4.11
CA PHE A 180 -4.14 -14.73 -4.36
C PHE A 180 -4.23 -14.23 -5.82
N LYS A 181 -5.13 -14.81 -6.63
CA LYS A 181 -5.22 -14.55 -8.09
C LYS A 181 -5.34 -13.07 -8.48
N ASP A 182 -6.01 -12.28 -7.64
CA ASP A 182 -6.30 -10.86 -7.89
C ASP A 182 -5.16 -9.92 -7.41
N ASN A 183 -4.07 -10.44 -6.84
CA ASN A 183 -3.02 -9.64 -6.23
C ASN A 183 -1.70 -9.72 -7.01
N GLU A 184 -1.34 -8.60 -7.64
CA GLU A 184 -0.17 -8.47 -8.54
C GLU A 184 1.17 -8.89 -7.92
N TRP A 185 1.36 -8.70 -6.61
CA TRP A 185 2.62 -9.08 -5.96
C TRP A 185 2.82 -10.60 -5.91
N TYR A 186 1.74 -11.37 -5.77
CA TYR A 186 1.81 -12.82 -5.71
C TYR A 186 2.03 -13.44 -7.10
N LYS A 187 1.74 -12.70 -8.18
CA LYS A 187 2.11 -13.09 -9.55
C LYS A 187 3.62 -13.03 -9.79
N THR A 188 4.32 -12.12 -9.11
CA THR A 188 5.79 -12.00 -9.20
C THR A 188 6.53 -12.84 -8.16
N HIS A 189 5.81 -13.44 -7.20
CA HIS A 189 6.36 -14.29 -6.13
C HIS A 189 5.71 -15.69 -6.16
N GLU A 190 5.85 -16.38 -7.28
CA GLU A 190 5.22 -17.69 -7.48
C GLU A 190 5.77 -18.77 -6.52
N PRO A 191 4.92 -19.72 -6.09
CA PRO A 191 5.34 -20.92 -5.37
C PRO A 191 6.41 -21.71 -6.10
N LYS A 192 7.39 -22.24 -5.36
CA LYS A 192 8.40 -23.17 -5.89
C LYS A 192 8.29 -24.51 -5.20
N THR A 193 8.27 -25.61 -5.96
CA THR A 193 8.10 -26.96 -5.41
C THR A 193 9.35 -27.80 -5.61
N GLU A 194 9.79 -28.46 -4.53
CA GLU A 194 10.87 -29.43 -4.50
C GLU A 194 10.36 -30.68 -3.76
N GLY A 195 10.02 -31.74 -4.50
CA GLY A 195 9.41 -32.95 -3.93
C GLY A 195 8.05 -32.68 -3.26
N ASN A 196 7.91 -33.07 -2.00
CA ASN A 196 6.71 -32.84 -1.18
C ASN A 196 6.70 -31.49 -0.45
N ARG A 197 7.62 -30.60 -0.80
CA ARG A 197 7.85 -29.32 -0.11
C ARG A 197 7.67 -28.16 -1.07
N THR A 198 6.78 -27.23 -0.73
CA THR A 198 6.50 -26.04 -1.52
C THR A 198 6.95 -24.80 -0.75
N SER A 199 7.85 -24.00 -1.32
CA SER A 199 8.24 -22.69 -0.81
C SER A 199 7.20 -21.65 -1.22
N LEU A 200 6.63 -20.96 -0.23
CA LEU A 200 5.62 -19.91 -0.39
C LEU A 200 6.12 -18.60 0.23
N SER A 201 5.90 -17.48 -0.45
CA SER A 201 6.23 -16.15 0.05
C SER A 201 4.97 -15.32 0.26
N PHE A 202 4.88 -14.63 1.40
CA PHE A 202 3.74 -13.81 1.79
C PHE A 202 4.19 -12.38 2.12
N LYS A 203 3.34 -11.39 1.81
CA LYS A 203 3.58 -10.00 2.19
C LYS A 203 3.58 -9.80 3.70
N SER A 204 2.83 -10.62 4.43
CA SER A 204 2.64 -10.49 5.87
C SER A 204 2.38 -11.85 6.54
N ASP A 205 2.59 -11.91 7.86
CA ASP A 205 2.20 -13.04 8.71
C ASP A 205 0.68 -13.27 8.73
N GLU A 206 -0.11 -12.24 8.50
CA GLU A 206 -1.56 -12.32 8.45
C GLU A 206 -2.04 -13.01 7.17
N ASP A 207 -1.47 -12.66 6.00
CA ASP A 207 -1.75 -13.33 4.74
C ASP A 207 -1.37 -14.81 4.81
N ALA A 208 -0.22 -15.10 5.43
CA ALA A 208 0.25 -16.45 5.63
C ALA A 208 -0.70 -17.26 6.52
N LEU A 209 -1.19 -16.68 7.63
CA LEU A 209 -2.16 -17.35 8.50
C LEU A 209 -3.51 -17.59 7.82
N LYS A 210 -4.06 -16.57 7.14
CA LYS A 210 -5.36 -16.70 6.45
C LYS A 210 -5.31 -17.77 5.38
N PHE A 211 -4.24 -17.79 4.58
CA PHE A 211 -4.01 -18.85 3.61
C PHE A 211 -3.88 -20.23 4.28
N ALA A 212 -3.07 -20.35 5.34
CA ALA A 212 -2.88 -21.62 6.05
C ALA A 212 -4.19 -22.18 6.61
N LYS A 213 -5.05 -21.34 7.19
CA LYS A 213 -6.39 -21.75 7.63
C LYS A 213 -7.23 -22.26 6.48
N LYS A 214 -7.26 -21.53 5.37
CA LYS A 214 -8.03 -21.96 4.19
C LYS A 214 -7.53 -23.28 3.63
N LEU A 215 -6.20 -23.46 3.61
CA LEU A 215 -5.58 -24.69 3.18
C LEU A 215 -5.93 -25.87 4.12
N ALA A 216 -6.01 -25.61 5.43
CA ALA A 216 -6.26 -26.63 6.45
C ALA A 216 -7.63 -27.28 6.28
N GLU A 217 -8.63 -26.54 5.81
CA GLU A 217 -9.97 -27.05 5.48
C GLU A 217 -9.94 -28.18 4.43
N THR A 218 -8.88 -28.26 3.62
CA THR A 218 -8.83 -29.14 2.44
C THR A 218 -7.76 -30.21 2.52
N GLN A 219 -6.68 -30.00 3.29
CA GLN A 219 -5.59 -30.96 3.41
C GLN A 219 -4.77 -30.79 4.68
N ASN A 220 -4.09 -31.87 5.07
CA ASN A 220 -3.09 -31.87 6.13
C ASN A 220 -1.74 -31.42 5.55
N PHE A 221 -1.02 -30.59 6.31
CA PHE A 221 0.30 -30.08 5.92
C PHE A 221 1.09 -29.61 7.14
N ILE A 222 2.39 -29.39 6.98
CA ILE A 222 3.24 -28.77 7.98
C ILE A 222 3.84 -27.50 7.37
N MET A 223 3.66 -26.36 8.04
CA MET A 223 4.19 -25.07 7.62
C MET A 223 5.42 -24.74 8.45
N ILE A 224 6.53 -24.50 7.75
CA ILE A 224 7.87 -24.40 8.32
C ILE A 224 8.43 -23.03 7.99
N ASP A 225 9.02 -22.36 8.97
CA ASP A 225 9.78 -21.13 8.72
C ASP A 225 11.05 -21.45 7.92
N LYS A 226 11.26 -20.77 6.78
CA LYS A 226 12.36 -21.12 5.88
C LYS A 226 13.73 -20.81 6.48
N GLU A 227 13.84 -19.76 7.29
CA GLU A 227 15.12 -19.31 7.85
C GLU A 227 15.57 -20.19 9.01
N THR A 228 14.64 -20.56 9.89
CA THR A 228 14.95 -21.28 11.13
C THR A 228 14.65 -22.79 11.08
N ASN A 229 13.98 -23.26 10.03
CA ASN A 229 13.48 -24.64 9.87
C ASN A 229 12.58 -25.10 11.04
N LYS A 230 11.92 -24.15 11.72
CA LYS A 230 10.99 -24.39 12.83
C LYS A 230 9.56 -24.57 12.31
N VAL A 231 8.81 -25.47 12.94
CA VAL A 231 7.40 -25.72 12.60
C VAL A 231 6.55 -24.59 13.16
N LEU A 232 6.03 -23.73 12.27
CA LEU A 232 5.19 -22.59 12.60
C LEU A 232 3.75 -23.00 12.91
N ALA A 233 3.25 -23.93 12.10
CA ALA A 233 1.91 -24.49 12.23
C ALA A 233 1.81 -25.85 11.50
N TYR A 234 0.83 -26.66 11.86
CA TYR A 234 0.47 -27.87 11.12
C TYR A 234 -1.05 -28.00 11.04
N SER A 235 -1.54 -28.57 9.94
CA SER A 235 -2.96 -28.88 9.74
C SER A 235 -3.23 -30.33 10.11
N LYS A 236 -4.26 -30.53 10.94
CA LYS A 236 -4.80 -31.84 11.30
C LYS A 236 -6.32 -31.72 11.43
N ASP A 237 -7.06 -32.65 10.84
CA ASP A 237 -8.51 -32.76 10.95
C ASP A 237 -9.26 -31.46 10.60
N GLY A 238 -8.81 -30.77 9.54
CA GLY A 238 -9.44 -29.53 9.08
C GLY A 238 -9.04 -28.28 9.86
N LYS A 239 -8.17 -28.41 10.86
CA LYS A 239 -7.80 -27.35 11.80
C LYS A 239 -6.31 -27.07 11.79
N LEU A 240 -5.96 -25.83 12.09
CA LEU A 240 -4.57 -25.36 12.15
C LEU A 240 -4.09 -25.30 13.59
N PHE A 241 -2.93 -25.87 13.88
CA PHE A 241 -2.36 -25.95 15.24
C PHE A 241 -0.92 -25.45 15.29
N ARG A 242 -0.50 -24.95 16.46
CA ARG A 242 0.89 -24.71 16.85
C ARG A 242 1.13 -25.37 18.21
N GLY A 243 1.88 -26.48 18.20
CA GLY A 243 1.94 -27.37 19.37
C GLY A 243 0.56 -27.91 19.69
N ASP A 244 0.12 -27.76 20.94
CA ASP A 244 -1.20 -28.23 21.42
C ASP A 244 -2.32 -27.19 21.26
N LYS A 245 -2.01 -25.99 20.74
CA LYS A 245 -2.97 -24.89 20.62
C LYS A 245 -3.49 -24.76 19.19
N GLU A 246 -4.80 -24.68 19.05
CA GLU A 246 -5.47 -24.32 17.79
C GLU A 246 -5.19 -22.84 17.46
N LEU A 247 -4.76 -22.57 16.23
CA LEU A 247 -4.44 -21.24 15.72
C LEU A 247 -5.67 -20.60 15.07
N THR A 248 -6.50 -19.97 15.89
CA THR A 248 -7.70 -19.24 15.42
C THR A 248 -7.45 -17.77 15.16
N GLU A 249 -6.44 -17.13 15.77
CA GLU A 249 -6.14 -15.68 15.65
C GLU A 249 -4.64 -15.39 15.83
N GLY A 250 -4.21 -14.16 15.50
CA GLY A 250 -2.84 -13.66 15.68
C GLY A 250 -1.91 -13.85 14.45
N PRO A 251 -0.61 -13.59 14.58
CA PRO A 251 0.36 -13.80 13.49
C PRO A 251 0.77 -15.28 13.33
N LEU A 252 1.09 -15.68 12.09
CA LEU A 252 1.62 -17.03 11.80
C LEU A 252 2.98 -17.28 12.46
N ARG A 253 3.87 -16.30 12.53
CA ARG A 253 5.06 -16.36 13.38
C ARG A 253 4.75 -15.84 14.79
N PRO A 254 5.05 -16.60 15.85
CA PRO A 254 4.90 -16.11 17.22
C PRO A 254 5.96 -15.06 17.58
N SER A 255 5.92 -14.57 18.82
CA SER A 255 6.98 -13.70 19.35
C SER A 255 8.36 -14.36 19.27
N LYS A 256 9.44 -13.56 19.28
CA LYS A 256 10.81 -14.08 19.18
C LYS A 256 11.14 -15.13 20.26
N GLU A 257 10.70 -14.89 21.50
CA GLU A 257 10.89 -15.81 22.64
C GLU A 257 10.14 -17.13 22.48
N GLU A 258 8.95 -17.10 21.87
CA GLU A 258 8.16 -18.30 21.58
C GLU A 258 8.69 -19.05 20.35
N MET A 259 9.19 -18.32 19.35
CA MET A 259 9.81 -18.88 18.16
C MET A 259 11.01 -19.76 18.53
N GLU A 260 11.84 -19.34 19.49
CA GLU A 260 12.96 -20.16 19.97
C GLU A 260 12.54 -21.50 20.57
N LYS A 261 11.34 -21.57 21.16
CA LYS A 261 10.77 -22.78 21.78
C LYS A 261 10.13 -23.75 20.78
N LEU A 262 9.88 -23.31 19.54
CA LEU A 262 9.26 -24.18 18.53
C LEU A 262 10.20 -25.32 18.09
N PRO A 263 9.66 -26.53 17.86
CA PRO A 263 10.44 -27.65 17.37
C PRO A 263 10.91 -27.39 15.93
N THR A 264 12.10 -27.87 15.60
CA THR A 264 12.52 -28.02 14.20
C THR A 264 11.74 -29.16 13.54
N LEU A 265 11.66 -29.17 12.21
CA LEU A 265 10.94 -30.22 11.47
C LEU A 265 11.36 -31.63 11.90
N ASP A 266 12.67 -31.89 12.01
CA ASP A 266 13.20 -33.21 12.37
C ASP A 266 12.80 -33.63 13.79
N LYS A 267 12.70 -32.67 14.73
CA LYS A 267 12.26 -32.94 16.10
C LYS A 267 10.75 -33.17 16.17
N PHE A 268 10.00 -32.48 15.32
CA PHE A 268 8.54 -32.61 15.24
C PHE A 268 8.12 -33.98 14.67
N GLN A 269 8.89 -34.55 13.74
CA GLN A 269 8.56 -35.81 13.07
C GLN A 269 9.09 -37.06 13.79
N LYS A 270 9.94 -36.93 14.82
CA LYS A 270 10.37 -38.08 15.62
C LYS A 270 9.23 -38.52 16.56
N PRO A 271 8.92 -39.83 16.66
CA PRO A 271 8.01 -40.32 17.69
C PRO A 271 8.56 -39.93 19.06
N GLN A 272 7.75 -39.27 19.89
CA GLN A 272 8.13 -38.98 21.27
C GLN A 272 8.22 -40.31 22.01
N THR A 273 9.45 -40.79 22.23
CA THR A 273 9.68 -41.87 23.18
C THR A 273 9.22 -41.36 24.55
N PRO A 274 8.26 -42.02 25.23
CA PRO A 274 7.89 -41.60 26.58
C PRO A 274 9.14 -41.63 27.48
N PRO A 275 9.22 -40.73 28.48
CA PRO A 275 10.36 -40.70 29.39
C PRO A 275 10.50 -42.05 30.10
N PRO A 276 11.73 -42.51 30.41
CA PRO A 276 11.93 -43.77 31.09
C PRO A 276 11.20 -43.70 32.44
N SER A 277 10.22 -44.58 32.62
CA SER A 277 9.63 -44.82 33.93
C SER A 277 10.73 -45.31 34.86
N SER A 278 11.07 -44.50 35.86
CA SER A 278 11.83 -44.95 37.01
C SER A 278 11.00 -45.97 37.77
N THR A 279 11.21 -47.26 37.50
CA THR A 279 10.87 -48.34 38.42
C THR A 279 11.95 -48.39 39.50
N GLU A 280 11.69 -47.72 40.62
CA GLU A 280 12.03 -48.29 41.92
C GLU A 280 10.86 -49.16 42.37
N ASP A 281 11.21 -50.24 43.07
CA ASP A 281 10.42 -51.42 43.38
C ASP A 281 8.98 -51.19 43.91
N GLU A 282 8.12 -52.09 43.43
CA GLU A 282 6.78 -52.46 43.86
C GLU A 282 6.68 -52.86 45.36
N PRO A 283 5.49 -53.06 45.99
CA PRO A 283 4.30 -53.65 45.36
C PRO A 283 2.87 -53.15 45.73
N LEU A 284 1.97 -53.41 44.76
CA LEU A 284 0.58 -53.90 44.86
C LEU A 284 -0.49 -53.05 45.57
N LEU A 285 -1.48 -52.55 44.80
CA LEU A 285 -2.87 -53.06 44.73
C LEU A 285 -3.86 -52.05 44.10
N THR A 286 -4.79 -52.60 43.30
CA THR A 286 -6.07 -52.07 42.78
C THR A 286 -6.11 -51.33 41.43
N SER A 287 -6.93 -51.89 40.54
CA SER A 287 -7.36 -51.44 39.20
C SER A 287 -8.34 -50.24 39.26
N PRO A 288 -8.98 -49.84 38.14
CA PRO A 288 -8.43 -49.31 36.89
C PRO A 288 -9.01 -47.90 36.62
N HIS A 289 -8.22 -46.93 36.15
CA HIS A 289 -8.78 -45.74 35.49
C HIS A 289 -8.18 -45.58 34.09
N SER A 290 -9.10 -45.62 33.13
CA SER A 290 -8.96 -45.30 31.72
C SER A 290 -8.16 -44.03 31.48
N SER A 291 -7.17 -44.09 30.59
CA SER A 291 -6.59 -42.92 29.95
C SER A 291 -6.21 -43.31 28.53
N GLY A 292 -7.01 -42.81 27.57
CA GLY A 292 -6.74 -42.97 26.15
C GLY A 292 -5.47 -42.24 25.76
N SER A 293 -4.52 -42.99 25.20
CA SER A 293 -3.36 -42.44 24.51
C SER A 293 -3.78 -42.01 23.09
N VAL A 294 -3.54 -40.75 22.74
CA VAL A 294 -3.75 -40.21 21.40
C VAL A 294 -2.55 -40.59 20.53
N GLN A 295 -2.80 -41.45 19.54
CA GLN A 295 -1.82 -41.84 18.52
C GLN A 295 -1.64 -40.69 17.51
N LEU A 296 -0.39 -40.27 17.26
CA LEU A 296 -0.03 -39.32 16.20
C LEU A 296 -0.26 -39.96 14.81
N PRO A 297 -0.64 -39.18 13.78
CA PRO A 297 -0.75 -39.70 12.43
C PRO A 297 0.63 -39.96 11.82
N GLU A 298 0.92 -41.24 11.51
CA GLU A 298 2.02 -41.61 10.63
C GLU A 298 1.69 -41.21 9.19
N ILE A 299 2.66 -40.59 8.50
CA ILE A 299 2.60 -40.35 7.06
C ILE A 299 3.26 -41.56 6.39
N PRO A 300 2.52 -42.43 5.67
CA PRO A 300 3.10 -43.61 5.04
C PRO A 300 3.92 -43.21 3.82
N VAL A 301 5.20 -43.58 3.79
CA VAL A 301 6.01 -43.56 2.56
C VAL A 301 5.67 -44.84 1.79
N LYS A 302 4.98 -44.70 0.67
CA LYS A 302 4.78 -45.81 -0.27
C LYS A 302 5.98 -45.85 -1.22
N GLU A 303 6.73 -46.94 -1.18
CA GLU A 303 7.80 -47.24 -2.13
C GLU A 303 7.22 -47.35 -3.56
N GLU A 304 7.74 -46.52 -4.46
CA GLU A 304 7.48 -46.66 -5.90
C GLU A 304 8.24 -47.87 -6.44
N SER A 305 7.48 -48.84 -6.94
CA SER A 305 8.01 -49.94 -7.74
C SER A 305 8.43 -49.43 -9.11
N THR A 306 9.68 -49.71 -9.47
CA THR A 306 10.28 -49.55 -10.78
C THR A 306 9.53 -50.36 -11.84
N VAL A 307 9.00 -49.68 -12.87
CA VAL A 307 8.70 -50.31 -14.16
C VAL A 307 9.27 -49.43 -15.27
N THR A 308 10.32 -49.96 -15.88
CA THR A 308 10.89 -49.59 -17.18
C THR A 308 9.81 -49.58 -18.26
N SER A 309 9.75 -48.52 -19.06
CA SER A 309 9.18 -48.64 -20.41
C SER A 309 9.81 -47.66 -21.40
N LYS A 310 9.74 -48.07 -22.65
CA LYS A 310 10.62 -47.77 -23.77
C LYS A 310 10.37 -46.39 -24.41
N LYS A 311 11.42 -45.99 -25.13
CA LYS A 311 11.50 -44.94 -26.14
C LYS A 311 10.57 -45.19 -27.34
N GLU A 312 10.33 -44.10 -28.08
CA GLU A 312 9.81 -43.96 -29.44
C GLU A 312 8.28 -44.03 -29.64
N ASP A 313 7.67 -42.88 -29.95
CA ASP A 313 7.28 -42.59 -31.34
C ASP A 313 6.95 -41.09 -31.53
N GLU A 314 7.58 -40.46 -32.52
CA GLU A 314 7.17 -39.17 -33.10
C GLU A 314 5.94 -39.36 -34.01
N PRO A 315 5.17 -38.28 -34.25
CA PRO A 315 5.02 -37.92 -35.68
C PRO A 315 5.07 -36.41 -35.97
N LYS A 316 6.04 -36.07 -36.83
CA LYS A 316 6.00 -35.17 -38.01
C LYS A 316 4.90 -34.11 -38.08
N GLU A 317 5.32 -32.84 -37.96
CA GLU A 317 4.56 -31.68 -38.43
C GLU A 317 5.04 -31.29 -39.85
N GLN A 318 4.08 -31.20 -40.77
CA GLN A 318 4.27 -30.77 -42.16
C GLN A 318 4.35 -29.25 -42.24
N GLN A 319 5.47 -28.73 -42.78
CA GLN A 319 5.57 -27.37 -43.30
C GLN A 319 4.99 -27.28 -44.71
N LYS A 320 4.12 -26.29 -44.93
CA LYS A 320 3.84 -25.49 -46.16
C LYS A 320 2.51 -24.75 -45.91
N LEU A 321 2.27 -23.48 -46.23
CA LEU A 321 2.94 -22.49 -47.07
C LEU A 321 2.19 -21.16 -46.81
N THR A 322 2.88 -20.04 -46.60
CA THR A 322 2.38 -18.71 -46.98
C THR A 322 3.53 -17.90 -47.57
N SER A 323 3.58 -17.90 -48.90
CA SER A 323 3.76 -16.71 -49.74
C SER A 323 2.85 -16.88 -50.94
#